data_AF-A0A8T6CGN7-F1
#
_entry.id   AF-A0A8T6CGN7-F1
#
_cell.length_a   1.000
_cell.length_b   1.000
_cell.length_c   1.000
_cell.angle_alpha   90.00
_cell.angle_beta   90.00
_cell.angle_gamma   90.00
#
_symmetry.space_group_name_H-M   'P 1'
#
loop_
_entity.id
_entity.type
_entity.pdbx_description
1 polymer ?
#
loop_
_entity_poly.entity_id
_entity_poly.type
_entity_poly.pdbx_seq_one_letter_code
_entity_poly.pdbx_strand_id
1 'polypeptide(L)'
;MDGRAQCAPCAVLEAERGRPERKNARSRQRYWERRAARRCTDCNSPSHRASRCPPCAKRSYERSDFFHGIPVWDPSFSVIELATGETHGPFDSEADAIAELAFAGLSFDEVEIVSDSPVTARLMART
;
A
#
# COMPACT_ATOMS: atom_id res chain seq x y z
N MET A 1 26.61 24.62 17.35
CA MET A 1 26.82 23.19 17.67
C MET A 1 26.05 22.91 18.95
N ASP A 2 24.74 22.66 18.84
CA ASP A 2 23.86 22.52 20.01
C ASP A 2 23.88 21.08 20.52
N GLY A 3 24.93 20.75 21.26
CA GLY A 3 25.06 19.49 22.01
C GLY A 3 24.11 19.47 23.20
N ARG A 4 22.83 19.18 22.96
CA ARG A 4 21.88 18.95 24.07
C ARG A 4 22.32 17.69 24.81
N ALA A 5 22.77 17.86 26.06
CA ALA A 5 23.07 16.76 26.97
C ALA A 5 21.80 15.93 27.19
N GLN A 6 21.70 14.78 26.52
CA GLN A 6 20.58 13.88 26.68
C GLN A 6 20.76 13.07 27.96
N CYS A 7 19.66 12.85 28.68
CA CYS A 7 19.65 11.96 29.82
C CYS A 7 20.04 10.53 29.38
N ALA A 8 20.67 9.73 30.24
CA ALA A 8 21.08 8.36 29.88
C ALA A 8 19.93 7.50 29.29
N PRO A 9 18.69 7.53 29.84
CA PRO A 9 17.54 6.88 29.21
C PRO A 9 17.19 7.44 27.82
N CYS A 10 17.32 8.74 27.63
CA CYS A 10 17.02 9.45 26.38
C CYS A 10 18.02 9.03 25.29
N ALA A 11 19.31 9.00 25.62
CA ALA A 11 20.39 8.58 24.72
C ALA A 11 20.25 7.11 24.30
N VAL A 12 19.80 6.23 25.21
CA VAL A 12 19.52 4.82 24.89
C VAL A 12 18.36 4.70 23.91
N LEU A 13 17.25 5.40 24.15
CA LEU A 13 16.08 5.37 23.25
C LEU A 13 16.41 5.93 21.85
N GLU A 14 17.26 6.95 21.78
CA GLU A 14 17.69 7.55 20.51
C GLU A 14 18.67 6.64 19.74
N ALA A 15 19.62 6.01 20.46
CA ALA A 15 20.50 5.00 19.90
C ALA A 15 19.75 3.75 19.40
N GLU A 16 18.65 3.38 20.04
CA GLU A 16 17.76 2.30 19.57
C GLU A 16 16.93 2.70 18.34
N ARG A 17 16.52 3.97 18.23
CA ARG A 17 15.82 4.50 17.03
C ARG A 17 16.74 4.55 15.81
N GLY A 18 18.03 4.83 15.99
CA GLY A 18 19.02 4.92 14.91
C GLY A 18 19.49 3.59 14.28
N ARG A 19 18.96 2.43 14.72
CA ARG A 19 19.38 1.10 14.22
C ARG A 19 18.21 0.21 13.78
N PRO A 20 17.40 0.64 12.78
CA PRO A 20 16.24 -0.11 12.29
C PRO A 20 16.61 -1.54 11.84
N GLU A 21 17.80 -1.73 11.26
CA GLU A 21 18.29 -3.03 10.80
C GLU A 21 18.42 -4.07 11.94
N ARG A 22 18.94 -3.66 13.11
CA ARG A 22 19.07 -4.56 14.28
C ARG A 22 17.72 -4.92 14.87
N LYS A 23 16.79 -3.96 14.91
CA LYS A 23 15.39 -4.20 15.34
C LYS A 23 14.68 -5.17 14.39
N ASN A 24 14.93 -5.04 13.09
CA ASN A 24 14.39 -5.94 12.06
C ASN A 24 14.97 -7.35 12.16
N ALA A 25 16.28 -7.49 12.37
CA ALA A 25 16.94 -8.80 12.54
C ALA A 25 16.41 -9.55 13.77
N ARG A 26 16.30 -8.88 14.92
CA ARG A 26 15.76 -9.49 16.15
C ARG A 26 14.28 -9.84 16.02
N SER A 27 13.50 -9.01 15.33
CA SER A 27 12.09 -9.28 15.04
C SER A 27 11.94 -10.53 14.16
N ARG A 28 12.74 -10.62 13.08
CA ARG A 28 12.79 -11.79 12.19
C ARG A 28 13.19 -13.07 12.94
N GLN A 29 14.19 -12.98 13.82
CA GLN A 29 14.59 -14.11 14.66
C GLN A 29 13.43 -14.58 15.54
N ARG A 30 12.78 -13.68 16.28
CA ARG A 30 11.61 -14.01 17.13
C ARG A 30 10.45 -14.61 16.33
N TYR A 31 10.22 -14.12 15.12
CA TYR A 31 9.22 -14.68 14.21
C TYR A 31 9.53 -16.16 13.93
N TRP A 32 10.75 -16.48 13.50
CA TRP A 32 11.14 -17.85 13.18
C TRP A 32 11.13 -18.77 14.40
N GLU A 33 11.60 -18.29 15.56
CA GLU A 33 11.55 -19.03 16.82
C GLU A 33 10.11 -19.39 17.21
N ARG A 34 9.17 -18.45 17.06
CA ARG A 34 7.74 -18.69 17.31
C ARG A 34 7.15 -19.68 16.31
N ARG A 35 7.49 -19.55 15.02
CA ARG A 35 7.02 -20.47 13.96
C ARG A 35 7.52 -21.89 14.19
N ALA A 36 8.80 -22.06 14.51
CA ALA A 36 9.39 -23.37 14.83
C ALA A 36 8.73 -23.99 16.07
N ALA A 37 8.44 -23.18 17.09
CA ALA A 37 7.76 -23.61 18.30
C ALA A 37 6.23 -23.77 18.16
N ARG A 38 5.66 -23.60 16.96
CA ARG A 38 4.20 -23.63 16.71
C ARG A 38 3.43 -22.67 17.65
N ARG A 39 3.96 -21.45 17.80
CA ARG A 39 3.36 -20.37 18.57
C ARG A 39 2.97 -19.22 17.65
N CYS A 40 1.92 -18.50 18.04
CA CYS A 40 1.43 -17.32 17.37
C CYS A 40 2.53 -16.26 17.32
N THR A 41 2.76 -15.70 16.14
CA THR A 41 3.77 -14.66 15.92
C THR A 41 3.45 -13.35 16.64
N ASP A 42 2.21 -13.16 17.10
CA ASP A 42 1.73 -11.91 17.68
C ASP A 42 1.63 -12.03 19.20
N CYS A 43 0.81 -12.96 19.73
CA CYS A 43 0.57 -13.12 21.16
C CYS A 43 1.32 -14.28 21.82
N ASN A 44 2.12 -15.04 21.07
CA ASN A 44 2.90 -16.20 21.56
C ASN A 44 2.08 -17.40 22.11
N SER A 45 0.75 -17.37 22.02
CA SER A 45 -0.10 -18.53 22.33
C SER A 45 0.13 -19.68 21.36
N PRO A 46 -0.18 -20.95 21.71
CA PRO A 46 -0.12 -22.06 20.77
C PRO A 46 -0.88 -21.77 19.48
N SER A 47 -0.28 -22.10 18.34
CA SER A 47 -0.92 -22.04 17.03
C SER A 47 -0.67 -23.36 16.33
N HIS A 48 -1.74 -24.05 15.91
CA HIS A 48 -1.69 -25.37 15.29
C HIS A 48 -1.07 -25.28 13.87
N ARG A 49 0.25 -25.06 13.80
CA ARG A 49 1.05 -24.86 12.58
C ARG A 49 0.78 -23.57 11.79
N ALA A 50 -0.27 -22.82 12.12
CA ALA A 50 -0.52 -21.49 11.53
C ALA A 50 0.45 -20.43 12.07
N SER A 51 0.58 -19.31 11.34
CA SER A 51 1.42 -18.17 11.78
C SER A 51 0.81 -17.45 12.98
N ARG A 52 -0.51 -17.32 13.02
CA ARG A 52 -1.28 -16.68 14.09
C ARG A 52 -2.26 -17.64 14.73
N CYS A 53 -2.68 -17.37 15.97
CA CYS A 53 -3.82 -18.06 16.57
C CYS A 53 -5.13 -17.48 16.00
N PRO A 54 -6.27 -18.19 16.09
CA PRO A 54 -7.54 -17.73 15.51
C PRO A 54 -7.95 -16.30 15.93
N PRO A 55 -7.83 -15.89 17.21
CA PRO A 55 -8.15 -14.52 17.61
C PRO A 55 -7.26 -13.44 16.98
N CYS A 56 -5.94 -13.69 16.87
CA CYS A 56 -5.01 -12.76 16.24
C CYS A 56 -5.17 -12.72 14.71
N ALA A 57 -5.49 -13.86 14.10
CA ALA A 57 -5.82 -13.92 12.68
C ALA A 57 -7.08 -13.09 12.37
N LYS A 58 -8.17 -13.29 13.13
CA LYS A 58 -9.40 -12.51 13.01
C LYS A 58 -9.15 -11.01 13.17
N ARG A 59 -8.44 -10.61 14.22
CA ARG A 59 -8.10 -9.20 14.45
C ARG A 59 -7.24 -8.59 13.33
N SER A 60 -6.31 -9.37 12.78
CA SER A 60 -5.51 -8.90 11.64
C SER A 60 -6.37 -8.75 10.38
N TYR A 61 -7.33 -9.64 10.17
CA TYR A 61 -8.27 -9.54 9.06
C TYR A 61 -9.18 -8.33 9.22
N GLU A 62 -9.75 -8.12 10.40
CA GLU A 62 -10.58 -6.95 10.72
C GLU A 62 -9.83 -5.62 10.60
N ARG A 63 -8.50 -5.63 10.72
CA ARG A 63 -7.64 -4.45 10.52
C ARG A 63 -7.09 -4.32 9.10
N SER A 64 -7.35 -5.29 8.24
CA SER A 64 -6.85 -5.24 6.88
C SER A 64 -7.68 -4.26 6.06
N ASP A 65 -7.02 -3.68 5.07
CA ASP A 65 -7.62 -2.79 4.09
C ASP A 65 -8.85 -3.43 3.40
N PHE A 66 -8.82 -4.76 3.25
CA PHE A 66 -9.92 -5.58 2.75
C PHE A 66 -11.17 -5.49 3.63
N PHE A 67 -11.03 -5.55 4.96
CA PHE A 67 -12.17 -5.49 5.88
C PHE A 67 -12.64 -4.06 6.13
N HIS A 68 -11.71 -3.10 6.18
CA HIS A 68 -12.04 -1.69 6.33
C HIS A 68 -12.69 -1.07 5.08
N GLY A 69 -12.91 -1.88 4.04
CA GLY A 69 -13.59 -1.46 2.83
C GLY A 69 -12.89 -0.25 2.24
N ILE A 70 -11.54 -0.29 2.12
CA ILE A 70 -10.89 0.66 1.20
C ILE A 70 -11.58 0.44 -0.14
N PRO A 71 -12.39 1.39 -0.61
CA PRO A 71 -13.07 1.21 -1.88
C PRO A 71 -11.98 0.96 -2.91
N VAL A 72 -12.09 -0.17 -3.61
CA VAL A 72 -11.36 -0.35 -4.86
C VAL A 72 -12.08 0.59 -5.81
N TRP A 73 -11.54 1.79 -6.01
CA TRP A 73 -12.01 2.68 -7.06
C TRP A 73 -11.45 2.09 -8.34
N ASP A 74 -12.29 1.37 -9.08
CA ASP A 74 -11.94 1.01 -10.44
C ASP A 74 -11.65 2.33 -11.18
N PRO A 75 -10.45 2.48 -11.76
CA PRO A 75 -10.07 3.73 -12.41
C PRO A 75 -11.04 4.00 -13.55
N SER A 76 -11.71 5.14 -13.53
CA SER A 76 -12.37 5.66 -14.73
C SER A 76 -11.40 6.56 -15.49
N PHE A 77 -11.50 6.52 -16.80
CA PHE A 77 -10.64 7.26 -17.73
C PHE A 77 -11.47 8.29 -18.48
N SER A 78 -10.90 9.45 -18.75
CA SER A 78 -11.49 10.46 -19.63
C SER A 78 -10.43 10.98 -20.59
N VAL A 79 -10.84 11.28 -21.82
CA VAL A 79 -9.99 11.87 -22.84
C VAL A 79 -10.39 13.32 -23.00
N ILE A 80 -9.45 14.24 -22.82
CA ILE A 80 -9.68 15.68 -22.95
C ILE A 80 -8.96 16.18 -24.20
N GLU A 81 -9.70 16.73 -25.15
CA GLU A 81 -9.13 17.38 -26.32
C GLU A 81 -8.44 18.69 -25.94
N LEU A 82 -7.17 18.86 -26.32
CA LEU A 82 -6.38 20.04 -25.95
C LEU A 82 -6.81 21.30 -26.69
N ALA A 83 -7.29 21.16 -27.94
CA ALA A 83 -7.67 22.29 -28.78
C ALA A 83 -9.01 22.91 -28.38
N THR A 84 -9.96 22.07 -27.99
CA THR A 84 -11.37 22.44 -27.75
C THR A 84 -11.72 22.45 -26.26
N GLY A 85 -10.98 21.69 -25.44
CA GLY A 85 -11.34 21.39 -24.05
C GLY A 85 -12.51 20.41 -23.93
N GLU A 86 -12.94 19.78 -25.02
CA GLU A 86 -14.01 18.78 -25.01
C GLU A 86 -13.56 17.53 -24.27
N THR A 87 -14.45 16.95 -23.47
CA THR A 87 -14.16 15.76 -22.65
C THR A 87 -15.00 14.59 -23.12
N HIS A 88 -14.34 13.48 -23.44
CA HIS A 88 -14.93 12.20 -23.80
C HIS A 88 -14.85 11.22 -22.62
N GLY A 89 -15.92 10.47 -22.38
CA GLY A 89 -16.02 9.47 -21.30
C GLY A 89 -17.06 9.83 -20.22
N PRO A 90 -16.97 9.22 -19.01
CA PRO A 90 -15.90 8.34 -18.54
C PRO A 90 -15.92 6.94 -19.16
N PHE A 91 -14.75 6.30 -19.19
CA PHE A 91 -14.52 4.93 -19.66
C PHE A 91 -14.02 4.04 -18.53
N ASP A 92 -14.43 2.78 -18.52
CA ASP A 92 -14.08 1.81 -17.46
C ASP A 92 -12.66 1.24 -17.62
N SER A 93 -12.00 1.47 -18.76
CA SER A 93 -10.65 0.99 -19.03
C SER A 93 -9.83 1.95 -19.89
N GLU A 94 -8.50 1.88 -19.74
CA GLU A 94 -7.57 2.65 -20.59
C GLU A 94 -7.68 2.24 -22.06
N ALA A 95 -7.99 0.96 -22.33
CA ALA A 95 -8.17 0.46 -23.69
C ALA A 95 -9.38 1.10 -24.37
N ASP A 96 -10.48 1.29 -23.65
CA ASP A 96 -11.67 1.96 -24.17
C ASP A 96 -11.42 3.45 -24.43
N ALA A 97 -10.69 4.12 -23.53
CA ALA A 97 -10.26 5.50 -23.74
C ALA A 97 -9.34 5.67 -24.96
N ILE A 98 -8.43 4.71 -25.20
CA ILE A 98 -7.58 4.70 -26.41
C ILE A 98 -8.39 4.41 -27.67
N ALA A 99 -9.38 3.52 -27.59
CA ALA A 99 -10.26 3.22 -28.72
C ALA A 99 -11.05 4.46 -29.17
N GLU A 100 -11.44 5.33 -28.23
CA GLU A 100 -12.10 6.60 -28.54
C GLU A 100 -11.25 7.50 -29.43
N LEU A 101 -9.92 7.53 -29.24
CA LEU A 101 -9.02 8.33 -30.10
C LEU A 101 -9.16 7.95 -31.57
N ALA A 102 -9.26 6.65 -31.85
CA ALA A 102 -9.44 6.15 -33.21
C ALA A 102 -10.81 6.51 -33.79
N PHE A 103 -11.86 6.54 -32.96
CA PHE A 103 -13.22 6.92 -33.37
C PHE A 103 -13.36 8.42 -33.63
N ALA A 104 -12.82 9.25 -32.73
CA ALA A 104 -12.84 10.70 -32.82
C ALA A 104 -11.82 11.25 -33.85
N GLY A 105 -10.92 10.42 -34.35
CA GLY A 105 -9.87 10.83 -35.30
C GLY A 105 -8.78 11.69 -34.66
N LEU A 106 -8.55 11.50 -33.35
CA LEU A 106 -7.59 12.26 -32.54
C LEU A 106 -6.28 11.49 -32.39
N SER A 107 -5.16 12.21 -32.32
CA SER A 107 -3.85 11.66 -31.97
C SER A 107 -3.51 11.86 -30.50
N PHE A 108 -2.53 11.11 -29.99
CA PHE A 108 -2.05 11.23 -28.60
C PHE A 108 -1.46 12.62 -28.28
N ASP A 109 -0.99 13.37 -29.29
CA ASP A 109 -0.45 14.71 -29.10
C ASP A 109 -1.56 15.79 -28.99
N GLU A 110 -2.80 15.43 -29.31
CA GLU A 110 -3.96 16.33 -29.33
C GLU A 110 -4.86 16.16 -28.10
N VAL A 111 -4.53 15.23 -27.20
CA VAL A 111 -5.39 14.81 -26.09
C VAL A 111 -4.62 14.63 -24.79
N GLU A 112 -5.32 14.79 -23.67
CA GLU A 112 -4.87 14.37 -22.35
C GLU A 112 -5.78 13.23 -21.84
N ILE A 113 -5.19 12.07 -21.50
CA ILE A 113 -5.92 10.97 -20.86
C ILE A 113 -5.77 11.08 -19.35
N VAL A 114 -6.88 11.37 -18.67
CA VAL A 114 -6.95 11.53 -17.21
C VAL A 114 -7.57 10.27 -16.62
N SER A 115 -7.04 9.78 -15.49
CA SER A 115 -7.78 8.82 -14.65
C SER A 115 -8.12 9.45 -13.31
N ASP A 116 -9.33 9.18 -12.82
CA ASP A 116 -9.81 9.66 -11.52
C ASP A 116 -9.27 8.86 -10.32
N SER A 117 -8.62 7.72 -10.59
CA SER A 117 -8.05 6.87 -9.54
C SER A 117 -6.98 7.61 -8.74
N PRO A 118 -7.06 7.58 -7.39
CA PRO A 118 -6.06 8.22 -6.55
C PRO A 118 -4.67 7.63 -6.82
N VAL A 119 -3.62 8.46 -6.78
CA VAL A 119 -2.22 8.06 -7.05
C VAL A 119 -1.79 6.81 -6.27
N THR A 120 -2.35 6.61 -5.07
CA THR A 120 -2.12 5.44 -4.23
C THR A 120 -2.68 4.13 -4.80
N ALA A 121 -3.80 4.17 -5.53
CA ALA A 121 -4.39 3.00 -6.19
C ALA A 121 -3.63 2.62 -7.48
N ARG A 122 -3.13 3.60 -8.23
CA ARG A 122 -2.26 3.38 -9.42
C ARG A 122 -0.96 2.61 -9.10
N LEU A 123 -0.44 2.72 -7.88
CA LEU A 123 0.76 2.02 -7.43
C LEU A 123 0.51 0.56 -7.03
N MET A 124 -0.72 0.20 -6.65
CA MET A 124 -1.06 -1.16 -6.23
C MET A 124 -1.39 -2.12 -7.39
N ALA A 125 -1.77 -1.59 -8.56
CA ALA A 125 -2.06 -2.40 -9.76
C ALA A 125 -0.80 -2.90 -10.52
N ARG A 126 0.42 -2.60 -10.03
CA ARG A 126 1.70 -2.95 -10.69
C ARG A 126 2.52 -4.05 -9.98
N THR A 127 1.92 -4.78 -9.03
CA THR A 127 2.56 -5.94 -8.36
C THR A 127 1.82 -7.23 -8.65
#